data_AF-A0A2M6NSU0-F1
#
_entry.id   AF-A0A2M6NSU0-F1
#
_cell.length_a   1.000
_cell.length_b   1.000
_cell.length_c   1.000
_cell.angle_alpha   90.00
_cell.angle_beta   90.00
_cell.angle_gamma   90.00
#
_symmetry.space_group_name_H-M   'P 1'
#
loop_
_entity.id
_entity.type
_entity.pdbx_description
1 polymer ?
#
loop_
_entity_poly.entity_id
_entity_poly.type
_entity_poly.pdbx_seq_one_letter_code
_entity_poly.pdbx_strand_id
1 'polypeptide(L)'
;MDIPQDILNKFIVRKDYLDWINNEPSIFAYLDLTNMFHWQDVLGWKFRIKDVIRQLFTFPNIKEVKVYYGLNPRNQRDSEAFLNRIKKTGANLRPNPPKEMKFIKKDIDEALFFQRRTMTLFDRQIKSKIYELIDELKKSGIIIVEPKCNFDVEMTMDMLDDVEKITAIMLFSGDSDMQAPLERLRVKGKKIGIVGVRDMVAGELHRIKDKYIDFGKFYTGKRTYIESENPAFGGTA
;
A
#
# COMPACT_ATOMS: atom_id res chain seq x y z
N MET A 1 28.76 -26.60 1.66
CA MET A 1 27.88 -26.46 0.47
C MET A 1 27.48 -25.00 0.40
N ASP A 2 28.03 -24.24 -0.53
CA ASP A 2 27.62 -22.86 -0.75
C ASP A 2 26.26 -22.85 -1.44
N ILE A 3 25.24 -22.37 -0.74
CA ILE A 3 23.91 -22.19 -1.30
C ILE A 3 23.97 -20.96 -2.22
N PRO A 4 23.57 -21.08 -3.50
CA PRO A 4 23.56 -19.96 -4.43
C PRO A 4 22.84 -18.72 -3.85
N GLN A 5 23.41 -17.53 -4.02
CA GLN A 5 22.92 -16.30 -3.42
C GLN A 5 21.47 -15.97 -3.84
N ASP A 6 21.07 -16.37 -5.05
CA ASP A 6 19.70 -16.28 -5.56
C ASP A 6 18.71 -17.19 -4.81
N ILE A 7 19.15 -18.35 -4.32
CA ILE A 7 18.37 -19.24 -3.46
C ILE A 7 18.30 -18.68 -2.03
N LEU A 8 19.41 -18.16 -1.50
CA LEU A 8 19.40 -17.46 -0.20
C LEU A 8 18.48 -16.24 -0.24
N ASN A 9 18.48 -15.47 -1.33
CA ASN A 9 17.59 -14.30 -1.51
C ASN A 9 16.09 -14.67 -1.57
N LYS A 10 15.72 -15.94 -1.76
CA LYS A 10 14.33 -16.40 -1.65
C LYS A 10 13.88 -16.61 -0.19
N PHE A 11 14.81 -16.77 0.75
CA PHE A 11 14.52 -17.13 2.14
C PHE A 11 15.16 -16.22 3.19
N ILE A 12 16.10 -15.36 2.79
CA ILE A 12 16.85 -14.44 3.65
C ILE A 12 16.66 -13.02 3.12
N VAL A 13 16.24 -12.12 4.01
CA VAL A 13 16.18 -10.68 3.73
C VAL A 13 17.56 -10.24 3.26
N ARG A 14 17.61 -9.56 2.10
CA ARG A 14 18.89 -9.13 1.52
C ARG A 14 19.71 -8.36 2.55
N LYS A 15 21.01 -8.70 2.66
CA LYS A 15 21.94 -8.10 3.62
C LYS A 15 21.93 -6.57 3.56
N ASP A 16 21.86 -6.00 2.36
CA ASP A 16 21.85 -4.56 2.18
C ASP A 16 20.60 -3.85 2.75
N TYR A 17 19.49 -4.57 2.94
CA TYR A 17 18.30 -4.04 3.63
C TYR A 17 18.52 -4.03 5.14
N LEU A 18 19.08 -5.12 5.67
CA LEU A 18 19.41 -5.27 7.09
C LEU A 18 20.45 -4.25 7.52
N ASP A 19 21.51 -4.06 6.73
CA ASP A 19 22.57 -3.09 7.02
C ASP A 19 21.99 -1.66 7.11
N TRP A 20 21.07 -1.30 6.20
CA TRP A 20 20.41 0.01 6.25
C TRP A 20 19.52 0.18 7.50
N ILE A 21 18.71 -0.82 7.83
CA ILE A 21 17.86 -0.79 9.04
C ILE A 21 18.72 -0.69 10.32
N ASN A 22 19.79 -1.50 10.40
CA ASN A 22 20.64 -1.57 11.59
C ASN A 22 21.47 -0.31 11.81
N ASN A 23 21.75 0.46 10.76
CA ASN A 23 22.47 1.73 10.85
C ASN A 23 21.62 2.87 11.43
N GLU A 24 20.31 2.70 11.53
CA GLU A 24 19.38 3.75 11.98
C GLU A 24 18.87 3.46 13.40
N PRO A 25 19.19 4.28 14.42
CA PRO A 25 18.80 4.01 15.81
C PRO A 25 17.29 3.99 16.08
N SER A 26 16.52 4.81 15.36
CA SER A 26 15.08 4.99 15.57
C SER A 26 14.35 5.13 14.23
N ILE A 27 13.62 4.09 13.85
CA ILE A 27 12.83 4.03 12.62
C ILE A 27 11.35 3.94 12.97
N PHE A 28 10.53 4.80 12.37
CA PHE A 28 9.08 4.64 12.35
C PHE A 28 8.64 4.12 10.98
N ALA A 29 7.78 3.10 10.97
CA ALA A 29 7.20 2.56 9.74
C ALA A 29 5.80 3.10 9.52
N TYR A 30 5.51 3.56 8.30
CA TYR A 30 4.21 4.12 7.88
C TYR A 30 3.62 3.22 6.80
N LEU A 31 2.52 2.54 7.12
CA LEU A 31 1.89 1.53 6.26
C LEU A 31 0.61 2.08 5.65
N ASP A 32 0.65 2.39 4.36
CA ASP A 32 -0.55 2.67 3.58
C ASP A 32 -1.13 1.34 3.08
N LEU A 33 -2.18 0.87 3.76
CA LEU A 33 -2.76 -0.41 3.42
C LEU A 33 -3.47 -0.43 2.07
N THR A 34 -3.98 0.72 1.58
CA THR A 34 -4.59 0.77 0.24
C THR A 34 -3.54 0.43 -0.80
N ASN A 35 -2.37 1.07 -0.72
CA ASN A 35 -1.23 0.76 -1.58
C ASN A 35 -0.72 -0.68 -1.40
N MET A 36 -0.58 -1.15 -0.15
CA MET A 36 -0.12 -2.52 0.12
C MET A 36 -1.09 -3.59 -0.39
N PHE A 37 -2.40 -3.36 -0.36
CA PHE A 37 -3.35 -4.31 -0.92
C PHE A 37 -3.25 -4.39 -2.44
N HIS A 38 -3.02 -3.26 -3.13
CA HIS A 38 -2.75 -3.24 -4.58
C HIS A 38 -1.45 -3.98 -4.94
N TRP A 39 -0.44 -3.97 -4.08
CA TRP A 39 0.79 -4.74 -4.31
C TRP A 39 0.53 -6.23 -4.46
N GLN A 40 -0.48 -6.78 -3.78
CA GLN A 40 -0.80 -8.20 -3.88
C GLN A 40 -1.29 -8.62 -5.27
N ASP A 41 -1.79 -7.69 -6.08
CA ASP A 41 -2.19 -7.95 -7.46
C ASP A 41 -0.95 -8.01 -8.36
N VAL A 42 0.01 -7.10 -8.14
CA VAL A 42 1.30 -7.05 -8.85
C VAL A 42 2.19 -8.25 -8.51
N LEU A 43 2.20 -8.66 -7.24
CA LEU A 43 3.01 -9.78 -6.77
C LEU A 43 2.47 -11.14 -7.22
N GLY A 44 1.19 -11.24 -7.57
CA GLY A 44 0.51 -12.51 -7.87
C GLY A 44 0.32 -13.42 -6.64
N TRP A 45 0.61 -12.92 -5.44
CA TRP A 45 0.35 -13.60 -4.17
C TRP A 45 -0.08 -12.59 -3.11
N LYS A 46 -0.86 -13.08 -2.15
CA LYS A 46 -1.44 -12.32 -1.05
C LYS A 46 -0.63 -12.53 0.24
N PHE A 47 -0.72 -11.59 1.16
CA PHE A 47 -0.06 -11.63 2.46
C PHE A 47 -0.96 -11.05 3.54
N ARG A 48 -0.71 -11.42 4.80
CA ARG A 48 -1.45 -10.85 5.93
C ARG A 48 -0.68 -9.66 6.50
N ILE A 49 -1.36 -8.53 6.65
CA ILE A 49 -0.85 -7.30 7.24
C ILE A 49 -0.31 -7.55 8.65
N LYS A 50 -0.99 -8.38 9.45
CA LYS A 50 -0.50 -8.76 10.78
C LYS A 50 0.88 -9.42 10.74
N ASP A 51 1.19 -10.18 9.70
CA ASP A 51 2.48 -10.87 9.56
C ASP A 51 3.57 -9.87 9.11
N VAL A 52 3.21 -8.88 8.29
CA VAL A 52 4.11 -7.75 7.95
C VAL A 52 4.47 -6.96 9.21
N ILE A 53 3.47 -6.58 10.01
CA ILE A 53 3.68 -5.83 11.25
C ILE A 53 4.55 -6.62 12.22
N ARG A 54 4.27 -7.91 12.41
CA ARG A 54 5.08 -8.80 13.26
C ARG A 54 6.53 -8.87 12.79
N GLN A 55 6.75 -9.00 11.49
CA GLN A 55 8.10 -8.97 10.92
C GLN A 55 8.80 -7.64 11.23
N LEU A 56 8.11 -6.50 11.09
CA LEU A 56 8.68 -5.20 11.42
C LEU A 56 9.11 -5.10 12.89
N PHE A 57 8.26 -5.57 13.82
CA PHE A 57 8.61 -5.58 15.24
C PHE A 57 9.72 -6.56 15.61
N THR A 58 10.19 -7.43 14.71
CA THR A 58 11.42 -8.21 14.95
C THR A 58 12.69 -7.36 14.89
N PHE A 59 12.63 -6.18 14.26
CA PHE A 59 13.76 -5.25 14.19
C PHE A 59 13.72 -4.31 15.39
N PRO A 60 14.71 -4.35 16.31
CA PRO A 60 14.71 -3.50 17.49
C PRO A 60 14.81 -2.00 17.16
N ASN A 61 15.31 -1.66 15.97
CA ASN A 61 15.41 -0.30 15.44
C ASN A 61 14.05 0.28 15.05
N ILE A 62 13.05 -0.56 14.75
CA ILE A 62 11.69 -0.13 14.42
C ILE A 62 10.92 0.10 15.71
N LYS A 63 10.72 1.38 16.06
CA LYS A 63 10.13 1.78 17.34
C LYS A 63 8.61 1.89 17.28
N GLU A 64 8.08 2.31 16.13
CA GLU A 64 6.64 2.40 15.91
C GLU A 64 6.28 1.89 14.51
N VAL A 65 5.09 1.30 14.41
CA VAL A 65 4.44 0.95 13.14
C VAL A 65 3.08 1.64 13.13
N LYS A 66 2.92 2.63 12.26
CA LYS A 66 1.67 3.36 12.04
C LYS A 66 0.97 2.78 10.81
N VAL A 67 -0.31 2.43 10.94
CA VAL A 67 -1.08 1.74 9.89
C VAL A 67 -2.25 2.61 9.49
N TYR A 68 -2.30 3.02 8.23
CA TYR A 68 -3.31 3.91 7.68
C TYR A 68 -4.37 3.12 6.93
N TYR A 69 -5.58 3.06 7.50
CA TYR A 69 -6.69 2.36 6.88
C TYR A 69 -8.07 2.78 7.40
N GLY A 70 -9.08 2.61 6.56
CA GLY A 70 -10.46 3.03 6.84
C GLY A 70 -11.37 1.90 7.33
N LEU A 71 -12.48 2.29 7.93
CA LEU A 71 -13.60 1.41 8.24
C LEU A 71 -14.53 1.30 7.03
N ASN A 72 -14.86 0.08 6.61
CA ASN A 72 -15.87 -0.16 5.58
C ASN A 72 -17.28 -0.25 6.22
N PRO A 73 -18.13 0.80 6.15
CA PRO A 73 -19.47 0.75 6.72
C PRO A 73 -20.40 -0.27 6.04
N ARG A 74 -20.13 -0.68 4.79
CA ARG A 74 -20.93 -1.70 4.09
C ARG A 74 -20.61 -3.13 4.53
N ASN A 75 -19.44 -3.35 5.16
CA ASN A 75 -19.08 -4.61 5.81
C ASN A 75 -18.44 -4.33 7.17
N GLN A 76 -19.22 -3.71 8.06
CA GLN A 76 -18.73 -3.20 9.33
C GLN A 76 -18.12 -4.30 10.21
N ARG A 77 -18.78 -5.45 10.33
CA ARG A 77 -18.32 -6.57 11.17
C ARG A 77 -16.91 -7.05 10.81
N ASP A 78 -16.66 -7.38 9.54
CA ASP A 78 -15.36 -7.88 9.12
C ASP A 78 -14.30 -6.78 9.11
N SER A 79 -14.70 -5.55 8.76
CA SER A 79 -13.81 -4.39 8.81
C SER A 79 -13.35 -4.09 10.23
N GLU A 80 -14.25 -4.10 11.21
CA GLU A 80 -13.89 -3.92 12.63
C GLU A 80 -13.03 -5.07 13.14
N ALA A 81 -13.36 -6.32 12.77
CA ALA A 81 -12.55 -7.47 13.12
C ALA A 81 -11.11 -7.34 12.58
N PHE A 82 -10.96 -6.94 11.32
CA PHE A 82 -9.66 -6.64 10.70
C PHE A 82 -8.90 -5.55 11.47
N LEU A 83 -9.52 -4.39 11.70
CA LEU A 83 -8.89 -3.28 12.43
C LEU A 83 -8.50 -3.66 13.87
N ASN A 84 -9.33 -4.46 14.55
CA ASN A 84 -9.03 -4.98 15.88
C ASN A 84 -7.85 -5.97 15.87
N ARG A 85 -7.70 -6.80 14.82
CA ARG A 85 -6.49 -7.63 14.66
C ARG A 85 -5.24 -6.77 14.51
N ILE A 86 -5.30 -5.69 13.74
CA ILE A 86 -4.19 -4.74 13.60
C ILE A 86 -3.84 -4.12 14.96
N LYS A 87 -4.83 -3.60 15.70
CA LYS A 87 -4.58 -3.04 17.04
C LYS A 87 -3.91 -4.04 18.00
N LYS A 88 -4.32 -5.31 17.97
CA LYS A 88 -3.73 -6.39 18.78
C LYS A 88 -2.26 -6.71 18.45
N THR A 89 -1.73 -6.24 17.32
CA THR A 89 -0.30 -6.41 16.98
C THR A 89 0.62 -5.41 17.69
N GLY A 90 0.07 -4.36 18.32
CA GLY A 90 0.84 -3.25 18.87
C GLY A 90 1.07 -2.10 17.88
N ALA A 91 0.53 -2.20 16.65
CA ALA A 91 0.59 -1.11 15.69
C ALA A 91 -0.38 0.03 16.04
N ASN A 92 0.05 1.25 15.71
CA ASN A 92 -0.74 2.46 15.84
C ASN A 92 -1.67 2.58 14.63
N LEU A 93 -2.92 2.14 14.75
CA LEU A 93 -3.93 2.35 13.71
C LEU A 93 -4.26 3.86 13.59
N ARG A 94 -4.21 4.38 12.37
CA ARG A 94 -4.42 5.79 12.04
C ARG A 94 -5.46 5.94 10.91
N PRO A 95 -6.32 6.96 10.97
CA PRO A 95 -6.61 7.77 12.16
C PRO A 95 -7.27 6.93 13.26
N ASN A 96 -7.25 7.44 14.49
CA ASN A 96 -7.97 6.84 15.62
C ASN A 96 -8.87 7.93 16.24
N PRO A 97 -10.20 7.85 16.12
CA PRO A 97 -10.97 6.75 15.54
C PRO A 97 -10.78 6.59 14.01
N PRO A 98 -11.00 5.39 13.45
CA PRO A 98 -10.89 5.14 12.01
C PRO A 98 -11.89 5.97 11.21
N LYS A 99 -11.45 6.46 10.05
CA LYS A 99 -12.28 7.16 9.08
C LYS A 99 -13.13 6.17 8.29
N GLU A 100 -14.38 6.52 8.02
CA GLU A 100 -15.24 5.71 7.16
C GLU A 100 -14.84 5.83 5.69
N MET A 101 -14.88 4.70 4.98
CA MET A 101 -14.70 4.66 3.54
C MET A 101 -15.89 5.31 2.84
N LYS A 102 -15.61 6.15 1.86
CA LYS A 102 -16.63 6.72 0.98
C LYS A 102 -16.83 5.81 -0.21
N PHE A 103 -18.08 5.69 -0.65
CA PHE A 103 -18.46 4.83 -1.76
C PHE A 103 -18.89 5.69 -2.94
N ILE A 104 -18.03 5.80 -3.95
CA ILE A 104 -18.26 6.67 -5.10
C ILE A 104 -18.93 5.85 -6.20
N LYS A 105 -20.13 6.24 -6.59
CA LYS A 105 -20.81 5.65 -7.75
C LYS A 105 -20.04 6.05 -9.00
N LYS A 106 -19.77 5.06 -9.86
CA LYS A 106 -19.18 5.26 -11.18
C LYS A 106 -20.28 5.21 -12.22
N ASP A 107 -20.20 6.13 -13.18
CA ASP A 107 -21.03 6.06 -14.37
C ASP A 107 -20.48 4.98 -15.29
N ILE A 108 -21.39 4.20 -15.87
CA ILE A 108 -21.04 3.20 -16.88
C ILE A 108 -20.88 3.95 -18.20
N ASP A 109 -19.68 4.44 -18.48
CA ASP A 109 -19.34 5.17 -19.70
C ASP A 109 -17.99 4.69 -20.27
N GLU A 110 -17.50 5.35 -21.33
CA GLU A 110 -16.20 5.01 -21.91
C GLU A 110 -15.06 5.14 -20.89
N ALA A 111 -15.13 6.14 -20.01
CA ALA A 111 -14.07 6.47 -19.07
C ALA A 111 -13.93 5.43 -17.94
N LEU A 112 -14.99 4.64 -17.70
CA LEU A 112 -14.95 3.49 -16.81
C LEU A 112 -14.00 2.39 -17.32
N PHE A 113 -13.91 2.20 -18.64
CA PHE A 113 -13.17 1.10 -19.26
C PHE A 113 -11.86 1.54 -19.91
N PHE A 114 -11.83 2.77 -20.46
CA PHE A 114 -10.73 3.25 -21.29
C PHE A 114 -10.37 4.68 -20.94
N GLN A 115 -9.06 4.97 -20.90
CA GLN A 115 -8.62 6.35 -20.93
C GLN A 115 -9.03 6.98 -22.27
N ARG A 116 -9.38 8.27 -22.24
CA ARG A 116 -9.78 9.01 -23.45
C ARG A 116 -8.77 8.89 -24.59
N ARG A 117 -7.46 8.87 -24.28
CA ARG A 117 -6.39 8.69 -25.27
C ARG A 117 -6.44 7.30 -25.90
N THR A 118 -6.65 6.26 -25.10
CA THR A 118 -6.81 4.87 -25.59
C THR A 118 -7.95 4.76 -26.59
N MET A 119 -9.09 5.42 -26.34
CA MET A 119 -10.21 5.43 -27.28
C MET A 119 -9.87 6.02 -28.66
N THR A 120 -8.90 6.94 -28.73
CA THR A 120 -8.49 7.51 -30.02
C THR A 120 -7.73 6.51 -30.91
N LEU A 121 -7.15 5.47 -30.32
CA LEU A 121 -6.39 4.43 -31.03
C LEU A 121 -7.29 3.42 -31.76
N PHE A 122 -8.59 3.37 -31.42
CA PHE A 122 -9.54 2.43 -32.01
C PHE A 122 -10.21 2.99 -33.27
N ASP A 123 -10.41 2.11 -34.26
CA ASP A 123 -11.18 2.43 -35.46
C ASP A 123 -12.68 2.56 -35.18
N ARG A 124 -13.45 2.92 -36.22
CA ARG A 124 -14.90 3.12 -36.11
C ARG A 124 -15.65 1.85 -35.75
N GLN A 125 -15.22 0.68 -36.24
CA GLN A 125 -15.91 -0.58 -36.03
C GLN A 125 -15.76 -1.04 -34.57
N ILE A 126 -14.55 -0.95 -34.03
CA ILE A 126 -14.26 -1.26 -32.63
C ILE A 126 -15.01 -0.30 -31.70
N LYS A 127 -15.01 1.00 -32.00
CA LYS A 127 -15.77 2.00 -31.24
C LYS A 127 -17.25 1.67 -31.18
N SER A 128 -17.87 1.27 -32.30
CA SER A 128 -19.30 0.86 -32.33
C SER A 128 -19.57 -0.27 -31.33
N LYS A 129 -18.75 -1.32 -31.36
CA LYS A 129 -18.89 -2.47 -30.44
C LYS A 129 -18.73 -2.07 -28.97
N ILE A 130 -17.79 -1.17 -28.67
CA ILE A 130 -17.61 -0.64 -27.31
C ILE A 130 -18.86 0.12 -26.86
N TYR A 131 -19.44 0.94 -27.75
CA TYR A 131 -20.66 1.70 -27.44
C TYR A 131 -21.88 0.81 -27.23
N GLU A 132 -22.03 -0.24 -28.05
CA GLU A 132 -23.09 -1.24 -27.89
C GLU A 132 -22.98 -1.92 -26.51
N LEU A 133 -21.79 -2.37 -26.12
CA LEU A 133 -21.55 -2.97 -24.79
C LEU A 133 -21.88 -2.01 -23.64
N ILE A 134 -21.45 -0.74 -23.74
CA ILE A 134 -21.72 0.27 -22.71
C ILE A 134 -23.23 0.49 -22.57
N ASP A 135 -23.97 0.54 -23.68
CA ASP A 135 -25.43 0.72 -23.67
C ASP A 135 -26.16 -0.49 -23.05
N GLU A 136 -25.73 -1.71 -23.38
CA GLU A 136 -26.23 -2.93 -22.73
C GLU A 136 -25.99 -2.93 -21.21
N LEU A 137 -24.79 -2.56 -20.78
CA LEU A 137 -24.46 -2.46 -19.36
C LEU A 137 -25.28 -1.38 -18.65
N LYS A 138 -25.52 -0.23 -19.29
CA LYS A 138 -26.43 0.80 -18.73
C LYS A 138 -27.85 0.27 -18.55
N LYS A 139 -28.36 -0.48 -19.52
CA LYS A 139 -29.72 -1.05 -19.49
C LYS A 139 -29.89 -2.15 -18.44
N SER A 140 -28.81 -2.83 -18.06
CA SER A 140 -28.84 -3.89 -17.04
C SER A 140 -29.19 -3.41 -15.63
N GLY A 141 -29.13 -2.10 -15.37
CA GLY A 141 -29.38 -1.53 -14.04
C GLY A 141 -28.25 -1.77 -13.03
N ILE A 142 -27.10 -2.30 -13.46
CA ILE A 142 -25.94 -2.49 -12.61
C ILE A 142 -25.45 -1.15 -12.07
N ILE A 143 -25.15 -1.10 -10.76
CA ILE A 143 -24.56 0.06 -10.10
C ILE A 143 -23.14 -0.31 -9.69
N ILE A 144 -22.15 0.35 -10.30
CA ILE A 144 -20.75 0.18 -9.97
C ILE A 144 -20.36 1.21 -8.91
N VAL A 145 -19.76 0.74 -7.84
CA VAL A 145 -19.35 1.59 -6.71
C VAL A 145 -17.94 1.23 -6.29
N GLU A 146 -17.11 2.25 -6.14
CA GLU A 146 -15.71 2.11 -5.73
C GLU A 146 -15.51 2.65 -4.31
N PRO A 147 -14.89 1.88 -3.39
CA PRO A 147 -14.48 2.41 -2.09
C PRO A 147 -13.30 3.38 -2.25
N LYS A 148 -13.38 4.54 -1.60
CA LYS A 148 -12.33 5.55 -1.54
C LYS A 148 -12.06 5.94 -0.09
N CYS A 149 -10.80 5.88 0.32
CA CYS A 149 -10.34 6.34 1.62
C CYS A 149 -8.86 6.74 1.52
N ASN A 150 -8.59 8.03 1.42
CA ASN A 150 -7.22 8.56 1.37
C ASN A 150 -6.76 9.01 2.77
N PHE A 151 -5.46 8.81 3.02
CA PHE A 151 -4.77 9.12 4.28
C PHE A 151 -3.50 9.96 4.09
N ASP A 152 -3.21 10.47 2.89
CA ASP A 152 -1.98 11.23 2.61
C ASP A 152 -1.76 12.41 3.55
N VAL A 153 -2.83 13.14 3.87
CA VAL A 153 -2.77 14.30 4.76
C VAL A 153 -2.50 13.86 6.20
N GLU A 154 -3.26 12.91 6.70
CA GLU A 154 -3.12 12.37 8.06
C GLU A 154 -1.72 11.76 8.26
N MET A 155 -1.23 11.00 7.27
CA MET A 155 0.10 10.40 7.25
C MET A 155 1.21 11.46 7.18
N THR A 156 1.03 12.50 6.35
CA THR A 156 1.97 13.64 6.26
C THR A 156 2.10 14.34 7.60
N MET A 157 0.98 14.65 8.27
CA MET A 157 1.00 15.32 9.57
C MET A 157 1.69 14.45 10.62
N ASP A 158 1.35 13.16 10.70
CA ASP A 158 2.00 12.22 11.61
C ASP A 158 3.52 12.15 11.37
N MET A 159 3.99 12.09 10.12
CA MET A 159 5.42 12.09 9.79
C MET A 159 6.14 13.35 10.28
N LEU A 160 5.50 14.52 10.12
CA LEU A 160 6.07 15.79 10.54
C LEU A 160 6.12 15.91 12.07
N ASP A 161 5.12 15.42 12.77
CA ASP A 161 5.05 15.39 14.24
C ASP A 161 6.07 14.41 14.85
N ASP A 162 6.46 13.38 14.11
CA ASP A 162 7.43 12.38 14.56
C ASP A 162 8.89 12.77 14.30
N VAL A 163 9.15 13.82 13.51
CA VAL A 163 10.50 14.21 13.05
C VAL A 163 11.54 14.15 14.17
N GLU A 164 11.24 14.75 15.33
CA GLU A 164 12.23 14.88 16.41
C GLU A 164 12.47 13.56 17.17
N LYS A 165 11.63 12.53 16.95
CA LYS A 165 11.71 11.22 17.63
C LYS A 165 12.48 10.16 16.84
N ILE A 166 12.76 10.45 15.57
CA ILE A 166 13.27 9.45 14.61
C ILE A 166 14.57 9.90 13.96
N THR A 167 15.36 8.93 13.52
CA THR A 167 16.50 9.14 12.61
C THR A 167 16.11 8.79 11.17
N ALA A 168 15.19 7.84 11.00
CA ALA A 168 14.71 7.40 9.70
C ALA A 168 13.21 7.10 9.70
N ILE A 169 12.63 7.08 8.50
CA ILE A 169 11.31 6.50 8.25
C ILE A 169 11.41 5.29 7.33
N MET A 170 10.41 4.42 7.43
CA MET A 170 10.15 3.38 6.43
C MET A 170 8.73 3.53 5.90
N LEU A 171 8.59 4.09 4.70
CA LEU A 171 7.31 4.32 4.06
C LEU A 171 6.94 3.13 3.17
N PHE A 172 5.80 2.49 3.46
CA PHE A 172 5.20 1.44 2.65
C PHE A 172 4.17 2.04 1.70
N SER A 173 4.66 2.82 0.75
CA SER A 173 3.88 3.43 -0.32
C SER A 173 4.82 3.79 -1.47
N GLY A 174 4.30 3.78 -2.69
CA GLY A 174 4.99 4.23 -3.88
C GLY A 174 4.41 5.52 -4.48
N ASP A 175 3.48 6.16 -3.76
CA ASP A 175 2.68 7.29 -4.26
C ASP A 175 3.51 8.58 -4.36
N SER A 176 3.44 9.25 -5.52
CA SER A 176 4.11 10.53 -5.76
C SER A 176 3.64 11.64 -4.82
N ASP A 177 2.43 11.56 -4.28
CA ASP A 177 1.89 12.58 -3.36
C ASP A 177 2.71 12.65 -2.05
N MET A 178 3.52 11.62 -1.76
CA MET A 178 4.47 11.61 -0.66
C MET A 178 5.77 12.38 -0.94
N GLN A 179 6.02 12.88 -2.15
CA GLN A 179 7.26 13.60 -2.46
C GLN A 179 7.53 14.77 -1.51
N ALA A 180 6.57 15.68 -1.37
CA ALA A 180 6.73 16.90 -0.57
C ALA A 180 7.03 16.62 0.92
N PRO A 181 6.29 15.76 1.64
CA PRO A 181 6.64 15.44 3.02
C PRO A 181 8.00 14.77 3.15
N LEU A 182 8.38 13.87 2.23
CA LEU A 182 9.67 13.20 2.28
C LEU A 182 10.85 14.15 2.03
N GLU A 183 10.71 15.13 1.13
CA GLU A 183 11.70 16.20 0.94
C GLU A 183 11.88 17.00 2.24
N ARG A 184 10.77 17.31 2.93
CA ARG A 184 10.83 18.04 4.21
C ARG A 184 11.57 17.26 5.28
N LEU A 185 11.34 15.95 5.37
CA LEU A 185 12.06 15.05 6.27
C LEU A 185 13.56 14.99 5.94
N ARG A 186 13.91 14.91 4.66
CA ARG A 186 15.31 14.91 4.20
C ARG A 186 16.04 16.21 4.56
N VAL A 187 15.40 17.37 4.38
CA VAL A 187 15.95 18.67 4.81
C VAL A 187 16.21 18.70 6.32
N LYS A 188 15.40 17.99 7.11
CA LYS A 188 15.57 17.80 8.56
C LYS A 188 16.56 16.68 8.92
N GLY A 189 17.34 16.20 7.95
CA GLY A 189 18.39 15.19 8.14
C GLY A 189 17.87 13.77 8.36
N LYS A 190 16.60 13.49 8.07
CA LYS A 190 16.01 12.16 8.27
C LYS A 190 16.27 11.26 7.07
N LYS A 191 16.53 9.99 7.35
CA LYS A 191 16.78 8.97 6.33
C LYS A 191 15.47 8.35 5.84
N ILE A 192 15.38 8.17 4.52
CA ILE A 192 14.14 7.77 3.87
C ILE A 192 14.29 6.37 3.27
N GLY A 193 13.64 5.39 3.89
CA GLY A 193 13.44 4.06 3.33
C GLY A 193 12.08 3.97 2.65
N ILE A 194 12.05 3.59 1.39
CA ILE A 194 10.81 3.34 0.64
C ILE A 194 10.68 1.85 0.39
N VAL A 195 9.58 1.29 0.87
CA VAL A 195 9.18 -0.09 0.66
C VAL A 195 8.08 -0.12 -0.38
N GLY A 196 8.26 -0.93 -1.42
CA GLY A 196 7.25 -1.08 -2.47
C GLY A 196 7.50 -2.28 -3.35
N VAL A 197 6.63 -2.47 -4.34
CA VAL A 197 6.81 -3.47 -5.40
C VAL A 197 7.40 -2.81 -6.64
N ARG A 198 8.14 -3.57 -7.44
CA ARG A 198 8.78 -3.07 -8.67
C ARG A 198 7.74 -2.40 -9.57
N ASP A 199 8.14 -1.31 -10.21
CA ASP A 199 7.34 -0.50 -11.14
C ASP A 199 6.09 0.18 -10.53
N MET A 200 5.90 0.07 -9.21
CA MET A 200 4.81 0.72 -8.46
C MET A 200 5.27 1.89 -7.60
N VAL A 201 6.50 2.35 -7.78
CA VAL A 201 7.08 3.50 -7.05
C VAL A 201 7.34 4.62 -8.03
N ALA A 202 6.80 5.81 -7.75
CA ALA A 202 6.98 6.99 -8.59
C ALA A 202 8.46 7.37 -8.74
N GLY A 203 8.86 7.81 -9.95
CA GLY A 203 10.25 8.13 -10.28
C GLY A 203 10.85 9.24 -9.41
N GLU A 204 10.01 10.17 -8.97
CA GLU A 204 10.32 11.25 -8.02
C GLU A 204 10.88 10.70 -6.70
N LEU A 205 10.23 9.66 -6.18
CA LEU A 205 10.60 9.03 -4.92
C LEU A 205 11.98 8.37 -4.99
N HIS A 206 12.40 7.92 -6.18
CA HIS A 206 13.74 7.38 -6.38
C HIS A 206 14.85 8.42 -6.19
N ARG A 207 14.56 9.71 -6.40
CA ARG A 207 15.50 10.82 -6.21
C ARG A 207 15.61 11.26 -4.74
N ILE A 208 14.61 10.91 -3.93
CA ILE A 208 14.49 11.38 -2.54
C ILE A 208 14.97 10.32 -1.55
N LYS A 209 14.67 9.04 -1.82
CA LYS A 209 14.98 7.93 -0.92
C LYS A 209 16.49 7.73 -0.72
N ASP A 210 16.88 7.37 0.50
CA ASP A 210 18.20 6.79 0.78
C ASP A 210 18.21 5.29 0.43
N LYS A 211 17.08 4.60 0.67
CA LYS A 211 16.96 3.16 0.43
C LYS A 211 15.66 2.79 -0.26
N TYR A 212 15.75 1.91 -1.25
CA TYR A 212 14.59 1.15 -1.73
C TYR A 212 14.66 -0.27 -1.22
N ILE A 213 13.53 -0.74 -0.70
CA ILE A 213 13.33 -2.09 -0.20
C ILE A 213 12.21 -2.72 -1.04
N ASP A 214 12.57 -3.74 -1.82
CA ASP A 214 11.61 -4.51 -2.59
C ASP A 214 10.80 -5.37 -1.62
N PHE A 215 9.50 -5.09 -1.47
CA PHE A 215 8.63 -5.78 -0.52
C PHE A 215 8.61 -7.30 -0.76
N GLY A 216 8.62 -7.75 -2.02
CA GLY A 216 8.58 -9.18 -2.34
C GLY A 216 9.84 -9.94 -1.92
N LYS A 217 10.97 -9.24 -1.79
CA LYS A 217 12.25 -9.77 -1.29
C LYS A 217 12.45 -9.53 0.20
N PHE A 218 11.79 -8.51 0.75
CA PHE A 218 11.84 -8.19 2.17
C PHE A 218 10.89 -9.06 2.98
N TYR A 219 9.70 -9.37 2.47
CA TYR A 219 8.67 -10.12 3.18
C TYR A 219 9.02 -11.60 3.34
N THR A 220 9.09 -12.07 4.59
CA THR A 220 9.40 -13.44 4.98
C THR A 220 8.20 -14.20 5.55
N GLY A 221 7.03 -13.57 5.64
CA GLY A 221 5.80 -14.20 6.13
C GLY A 221 5.15 -15.15 5.11
N LYS A 222 4.00 -15.73 5.51
CA LYS A 222 3.27 -16.70 4.69
C LYS A 222 2.67 -16.03 3.44
N ARG A 223 3.03 -16.55 2.27
CA ARG A 223 2.42 -16.20 0.98
C ARG A 223 1.21 -17.11 0.73
N THR A 224 0.08 -16.53 0.35
CA THR A 224 -1.14 -17.26 -0.02
C THR A 224 -1.62 -16.81 -1.40
N TYR A 225 -2.47 -17.61 -2.05
CA TYR A 225 -2.89 -17.38 -3.45
C TYR A 225 -4.40 -17.27 -3.62
N ILE A 226 -5.17 -17.44 -2.54
CA ILE A 226 -6.63 -17.60 -2.62
C ILE A 226 -7.32 -16.26 -2.35
N GLU A 227 -7.41 -15.86 -1.09
CA GLU A 227 -8.16 -14.65 -0.70
C GLU A 227 -7.29 -13.61 -0.01
N SER A 228 -7.58 -12.35 -0.36
CA SER A 228 -7.04 -11.17 0.32
C SER A 228 -7.86 -10.89 1.57
N GLU A 229 -7.21 -10.55 2.68
CA GLU A 229 -7.90 -10.11 3.91
C GLU A 229 -8.40 -8.65 3.83
N ASN A 230 -8.46 -8.06 2.63
CA ASN A 230 -8.86 -6.67 2.41
C ASN A 230 -10.38 -6.49 2.65
N PRO A 231 -10.81 -5.79 3.71
CA PRO A 231 -12.23 -5.63 4.02
C PRO A 231 -13.00 -4.73 3.03
N ALA A 232 -12.32 -3.93 2.21
CA ALA A 232 -12.97 -3.04 1.23
C ALA A 232 -13.72 -3.80 0.13
N PHE A 233 -13.26 -5.02 -0.19
CA PHE A 233 -13.80 -5.88 -1.25
C PHE A 233 -14.39 -7.19 -0.71
N GLY A 234 -14.77 -7.23 0.58
CA GLY A 234 -15.37 -8.41 1.19
C GLY A 234 -14.38 -9.50 1.61
N GLY A 235 -13.10 -9.14 1.81
CA GLY A 235 -12.11 -10.06 2.36
C GLY A 235 -12.54 -10.58 3.73
N THR A 236 -12.44 -11.89 3.92
CA THR A 236 -12.85 -12.56 5.16
C THR A 236 -11.78 -12.41 6.25
N ALA A 237 -12.25 -12.34 7.49
CA ALA A 237 -11.46 -12.08 8.70
C ALA A 237 -10.71 -13.32 9.22
#